data_AF-A0A9N9SG77-F1
#
_entry.id   AF-A0A9N9SG77-F1
#
_cell.length_a   1.000
_cell.length_b   1.000
_cell.length_c   1.000
_cell.angle_alpha   90.00
_cell.angle_beta   90.00
_cell.angle_gamma   90.00
#
_symmetry.space_group_name_H-M   'P 1'
#
loop_
_entity.id
_entity.type
_entity.pdbx_description
1 polymer ?
#
loop_
_entity_poly.entity_id
_entity_poly.type
_entity_poly.pdbx_seq_one_letter_code
_entity_poly.pdbx_strand_id
1 'polypeptide(L)'
;MANINNVLESVREDDFVEYFLFPPVSTEDENEQELILSTLLDKANKIITKYTKDYLWHKDEFKLLLRTSTTNSLHFIEGNKEDLPPHLYGVSHYGDNIEDEWFMVFILQQLTKEIAGVIARVADSDGEFLLIEAADFLPSWANPETCENRVYLYDGNIHLIPNTAGAAEEAITVSDALSVIRKDPGRTMASADIQSCVGRKV
;
A
#
# COMPACT_ATOMS: atom_id res chain seq x y z
N MET A 1 38.61 -16.31 13.46
CA MET A 1 37.60 -15.50 14.16
C MET A 1 36.50 -15.23 13.16
N ALA A 2 35.41 -15.99 13.24
CA ALA A 2 34.26 -15.83 12.36
C ALA A 2 33.64 -14.44 12.61
N ASN A 3 33.29 -13.76 11.54
CA ASN A 3 32.81 -12.39 11.54
C ASN A 3 31.35 -12.37 12.02
N ILE A 4 31.16 -12.15 13.32
CA ILE A 4 29.84 -12.15 14.00
C ILE A 4 28.92 -11.04 13.45
N ASN A 5 29.46 -10.06 12.73
CA ASN A 5 28.69 -8.95 12.18
C ASN A 5 27.92 -9.30 10.90
N ASN A 6 28.22 -10.42 10.20
CA ASN A 6 27.43 -10.88 9.05
C ASN A 6 26.28 -11.83 9.43
N VAL A 7 26.22 -12.28 10.69
CA VAL A 7 25.17 -13.20 11.17
C VAL A 7 23.94 -12.42 11.66
N LEU A 8 24.05 -11.11 11.87
CA LEU A 8 22.91 -10.24 12.20
C LEU A 8 22.30 -9.56 10.97
N GLU A 9 22.96 -9.68 9.82
CA GLU A 9 22.37 -9.49 8.49
C GLU A 9 21.66 -10.78 8.03
N SER A 10 21.40 -11.72 8.96
CA SER A 10 20.56 -12.87 8.70
C SER A 10 19.13 -12.41 8.54
N VAL A 11 18.72 -12.39 7.26
CA VAL A 11 17.36 -12.59 6.78
C VAL A 11 16.37 -11.54 7.31
N ARG A 12 16.33 -10.36 6.67
CA ARG A 12 15.00 -9.95 6.21
C ARG A 12 14.65 -11.01 5.20
N GLU A 13 13.76 -11.92 5.57
CA GLU A 13 13.15 -12.80 4.59
C GLU A 13 12.46 -11.83 3.59
N ASP A 14 12.70 -12.00 2.29
CA ASP A 14 12.09 -11.19 1.23
C ASP A 14 10.58 -11.46 1.10
N ASP A 15 9.96 -11.93 2.18
CA ASP A 15 8.62 -12.51 2.28
C ASP A 15 7.65 -11.57 3.01
N PHE A 16 7.79 -10.26 2.84
CA PHE A 16 6.94 -9.29 3.53
C PHE A 16 6.12 -8.45 2.57
N VAL A 17 5.00 -7.96 3.10
CA VAL A 17 4.21 -6.92 2.48
C VAL A 17 4.13 -5.74 3.42
N GLU A 18 4.48 -4.56 2.92
CA GLU A 18 4.21 -3.28 3.56
C GLU A 18 2.93 -2.67 3.01
N TYR A 19 2.14 -2.06 3.87
CA TYR A 19 0.87 -1.45 3.48
C TYR A 19 0.60 -0.16 4.22
N PHE A 20 -0.02 0.76 3.50
CA PHE A 20 -0.25 2.14 3.91
C PHE A 20 -1.72 2.48 3.64
N LEU A 21 -2.41 3.12 4.58
CA LEU A 21 -3.77 3.64 4.41
C LEU A 21 -3.77 5.14 4.67
N PHE A 22 -4.10 5.90 3.63
CA PHE A 22 -4.08 7.36 3.62
C PHE A 22 -5.52 7.92 3.70
N PRO A 23 -5.99 8.31 4.89
CA PRO A 23 -7.25 9.04 5.01
C PRO A 23 -7.17 10.44 4.37
N PRO A 24 -8.33 11.06 4.07
CA PRO A 24 -8.39 12.47 3.69
C PRO A 24 -8.13 13.33 4.93
N VAL A 25 -6.87 13.69 5.15
CA VAL A 25 -6.43 14.58 6.24
C VAL A 25 -5.99 15.91 5.64
N SER A 26 -6.60 17.00 6.10
CA SER A 26 -6.30 18.36 5.65
C SER A 26 -5.74 19.27 6.75
N THR A 27 -5.51 18.73 7.94
CA THR A 27 -5.02 19.47 9.11
C THR A 27 -3.54 19.22 9.37
N GLU A 28 -2.84 20.26 9.79
CA GLU A 28 -1.45 20.20 10.24
C GLU A 28 -1.36 20.01 11.77
N ASP A 29 -2.48 20.06 12.49
CA ASP A 29 -2.51 19.85 13.94
C ASP A 29 -2.32 18.35 14.26
N GLU A 30 -1.21 18.01 14.91
CA GLU A 30 -0.84 16.64 15.25
C GLU A 30 -1.88 15.93 16.14
N ASN A 31 -2.50 16.64 17.09
CA ASN A 31 -3.51 16.03 17.96
C ASN A 31 -4.79 15.72 17.16
N GLU A 32 -5.15 16.59 16.23
CA GLU A 32 -6.28 16.36 15.32
C GLU A 32 -5.99 15.20 14.37
N GLN A 33 -4.75 15.13 13.83
CA GLN A 33 -4.30 13.99 13.03
C GLN A 33 -4.39 12.67 13.81
N GLU A 34 -3.88 12.64 15.05
CA GLU A 34 -3.92 11.45 15.90
C GLU A 34 -5.35 11.01 16.20
N LEU A 35 -6.27 11.95 16.45
CA LEU A 35 -7.69 11.66 16.68
C LEU A 35 -8.35 11.05 15.42
N ILE A 36 -8.07 11.61 14.24
CA ILE A 36 -8.57 11.12 12.96
C ILE A 36 -8.05 9.70 12.71
N LEU A 37 -6.74 9.49 12.87
CA LEU A 37 -6.08 8.21 12.65
C LEU A 37 -6.51 7.14 13.66
N SER A 38 -6.71 7.50 14.92
CA SER A 38 -7.22 6.61 15.96
C SER A 38 -8.65 6.14 15.64
N THR A 39 -9.51 7.08 15.23
CA THR A 39 -10.87 6.76 14.78
C THR A 39 -10.86 5.87 13.54
N LEU A 40 -9.94 6.11 12.61
CA LEU A 40 -9.76 5.28 11.42
C LEU A 40 -9.29 3.87 11.82
N LEU A 41 -8.32 3.75 12.71
CA LEU A 41 -7.78 2.48 13.17
C LEU A 41 -8.88 1.62 13.82
N ASP A 42 -9.73 2.21 14.66
CA ASP A 42 -10.86 1.51 15.27
C ASP A 42 -11.85 0.97 14.24
N LYS A 43 -12.11 1.73 13.17
CA LYS A 43 -12.97 1.28 12.05
C LYS A 43 -12.27 0.16 11.27
N ALA A 44 -11.00 0.35 10.95
CA ALA A 44 -10.21 -0.63 10.21
C ALA A 44 -10.12 -1.96 10.97
N ASN A 45 -9.83 -1.94 12.27
CA ASN A 45 -9.76 -3.14 13.11
C ASN A 45 -11.07 -3.93 13.12
N LYS A 46 -12.22 -3.27 13.14
CA LYS A 46 -13.53 -3.96 13.04
C LYS A 46 -13.68 -4.72 11.72
N ILE A 47 -13.25 -4.11 10.62
CA ILE A 47 -13.29 -4.70 9.28
C ILE A 47 -12.27 -5.84 9.17
N ILE A 48 -11.05 -5.63 9.66
CA ILE A 48 -10.00 -6.65 9.71
C ILE A 48 -10.52 -7.87 10.49
N THR A 49 -10.99 -7.70 11.72
CA THR A 49 -11.52 -8.81 12.53
C THR A 49 -12.69 -9.55 11.86
N LYS A 50 -13.56 -8.83 11.13
CA LYS A 50 -14.66 -9.43 10.37
C LYS A 50 -14.17 -10.44 9.33
N TYR A 51 -13.06 -10.15 8.65
CA TYR A 51 -12.50 -11.01 7.61
C TYR A 51 -11.47 -12.02 8.14
N THR A 52 -10.76 -11.72 9.23
CA THR A 52 -9.65 -12.55 9.74
C THR A 52 -10.02 -13.50 10.88
N LYS A 53 -11.22 -13.39 11.46
CA LYS A 53 -11.64 -14.16 12.66
C LYS A 53 -11.40 -15.68 12.60
N ASP A 54 -11.52 -16.28 11.41
CA ASP A 54 -11.42 -17.72 11.19
C ASP A 54 -10.25 -18.06 10.24
N TYR A 55 -9.37 -17.08 9.99
CA TYR A 55 -8.22 -17.23 9.10
C TYR A 55 -7.00 -17.68 9.89
N LEU A 56 -6.28 -18.67 9.36
CA LEU A 56 -5.05 -19.18 9.96
C LEU A 56 -3.86 -18.61 9.19
N TRP A 57 -3.25 -17.56 9.76
CA TRP A 57 -2.03 -16.96 9.23
C TRP A 57 -0.86 -17.94 9.29
N HIS A 58 -0.04 -17.94 8.25
CA HIS A 58 1.18 -18.73 8.20
C HIS A 58 2.23 -18.16 9.16
N LYS A 59 2.43 -16.83 9.13
CA LYS A 59 3.47 -16.15 9.92
C LYS A 59 2.92 -14.93 10.67
N ASP A 60 2.74 -13.80 10.01
CA ASP A 60 2.26 -12.58 10.66
C ASP A 60 0.80 -12.25 10.32
N GLU A 61 0.04 -11.86 11.35
CA GLU A 61 -1.29 -11.29 11.16
C GLU A 61 -1.24 -9.88 10.56
N PHE A 62 -2.29 -9.49 9.84
CA PHE A 62 -2.48 -8.11 9.38
C PHE A 62 -2.75 -7.14 10.53
N LYS A 63 -1.90 -6.11 10.71
CA LYS A 63 -1.95 -5.13 11.82
C LYS A 63 -1.61 -3.73 11.35
N LEU A 64 -2.28 -2.74 11.93
CA LEU A 64 -2.09 -1.33 11.60
C LEU A 64 -1.61 -0.52 12.80
N LEU A 65 -0.72 0.43 12.52
CA LEU A 65 -0.15 1.39 13.45
C LEU A 65 -0.37 2.81 12.93
N LEU A 66 -0.55 3.76 13.84
CA LEU A 66 -0.72 5.17 13.49
C LEU A 66 0.63 5.78 13.11
N ARG A 67 0.62 6.62 12.07
CA ARG A 67 1.77 7.39 11.62
C ARG A 67 1.33 8.83 11.31
N THR A 68 1.68 9.75 12.20
CA THR A 68 1.46 11.21 12.07
C THR A 68 2.58 11.86 11.27
N SER A 69 2.40 13.11 10.82
CA SER A 69 3.43 13.85 10.06
C SER A 69 4.83 13.86 10.71
N THR A 70 4.92 13.81 12.04
CA THR A 70 6.18 13.80 12.81
C THR A 70 6.80 12.41 12.93
N THR A 71 5.99 11.35 12.88
CA THR A 71 6.40 9.94 13.05
C THR A 71 6.57 9.20 11.71
N ASN A 72 6.22 9.87 10.60
CA ASN A 72 6.34 9.38 9.22
C ASN A 72 7.80 9.28 8.72
N SER A 73 8.76 9.95 9.37
CA SER A 73 10.16 9.95 8.93
C SER A 73 10.94 8.66 9.23
N LEU A 74 10.30 7.63 9.79
CA LEU A 74 10.97 6.39 10.21
C LEU A 74 10.77 5.25 9.19
N HIS A 75 11.81 5.09 8.36
CA HIS A 75 12.20 3.96 7.51
C HIS A 75 11.37 3.67 6.25
N PHE A 76 11.99 3.96 5.09
CA PHE A 76 11.62 3.42 3.79
C PHE A 76 12.46 2.17 3.50
N ILE A 77 11.83 1.21 2.83
CA ILE A 77 12.52 0.31 1.90
C ILE A 77 13.26 1.20 0.88
N GLU A 78 14.56 0.92 0.68
CA GLU A 78 15.44 1.59 -0.28
C GLU A 78 15.84 3.07 -0.04
N GLY A 79 15.88 3.55 1.21
CA GLY A 79 16.70 4.73 1.53
C GLY A 79 16.27 6.08 0.92
N ASN A 80 15.16 6.12 0.19
CA ASN A 80 14.52 7.36 -0.26
C ASN A 80 13.71 7.96 0.90
N LYS A 81 14.15 9.12 1.40
CA LYS A 81 13.45 9.86 2.44
C LYS A 81 12.36 10.72 1.78
N GLU A 82 11.16 10.17 1.63
CA GLU A 82 9.98 10.96 1.29
C GLU A 82 9.19 11.28 2.57
N ASP A 83 8.70 12.51 2.72
CA ASP A 83 7.80 12.82 3.83
C ASP A 83 6.36 12.42 3.46
N LEU A 84 5.89 11.31 4.04
CA LEU A 84 4.52 10.83 3.78
C LEU A 84 3.48 11.69 4.51
N PRO A 85 2.24 11.80 3.99
CA PRO A 85 1.10 12.33 4.73
C PRO A 85 0.72 11.45 5.93
N PRO A 86 -0.04 11.96 6.91
CA PRO A 86 -0.57 11.14 8.02
C PRO A 86 -1.34 9.91 7.51
N HIS A 87 -1.01 8.73 8.04
CA HIS A 87 -1.51 7.45 7.54
C HIS A 87 -1.55 6.38 8.63
N LEU A 88 -2.19 5.24 8.32
CA LEU A 88 -1.95 3.99 9.03
C LEU A 88 -0.96 3.16 8.25
N TYR A 89 -0.09 2.45 8.95
CA TYR A 89 0.98 1.64 8.37
C TYR A 89 1.00 0.25 9.00
N GLY A 90 1.37 -0.75 8.21
CA GLY A 90 1.71 -2.06 8.72
C GLY A 90 2.67 -2.81 7.81
N VAL A 91 3.30 -3.82 8.38
CA VAL A 91 4.14 -4.79 7.68
C VAL A 91 3.79 -6.15 8.23
N SER A 92 3.64 -7.12 7.35
CA SER A 92 3.37 -8.51 7.71
C SER A 92 4.20 -9.43 6.82
N HIS A 93 4.88 -10.40 7.42
CA HIS A 93 5.57 -11.45 6.68
C HIS A 93 4.63 -12.61 6.37
N TYR A 94 4.62 -13.07 5.13
CA TYR A 94 3.79 -14.16 4.64
C TYR A 94 4.51 -15.53 4.63
N GLY A 95 5.83 -15.57 4.87
CA GLY A 95 6.59 -16.82 4.85
C GLY A 95 6.59 -17.46 3.47
N ASP A 96 6.32 -18.76 3.44
CA ASP A 96 6.18 -19.50 2.19
C ASP A 96 4.75 -19.47 1.64
N ASN A 97 3.81 -18.78 2.29
CA ASN A 97 2.40 -18.79 1.90
C ASN A 97 1.99 -17.54 1.09
N ILE A 98 2.12 -17.62 -0.24
CA ILE A 98 1.67 -16.58 -1.16
C ILE A 98 0.15 -16.29 -1.00
N GLU A 99 -0.66 -17.22 -0.47
CA GLU A 99 -2.07 -16.93 -0.19
C GLU A 99 -2.25 -15.89 0.93
N ASP A 100 -1.34 -15.81 1.91
CA ASP A 100 -1.38 -14.78 2.96
C ASP A 100 -1.14 -13.40 2.34
N GLU A 101 -0.18 -13.27 1.41
CA GLU A 101 0.10 -12.03 0.68
C GLU A 101 -1.15 -11.50 -0.03
N TRP A 102 -1.79 -12.33 -0.85
CA TRP A 102 -3.01 -11.92 -1.57
C TRP A 102 -4.19 -11.69 -0.64
N PHE A 103 -4.27 -12.40 0.50
CA PHE A 103 -5.28 -12.14 1.50
C PHE A 103 -5.11 -10.76 2.17
N MET A 104 -3.88 -10.27 2.37
CA MET A 104 -3.63 -8.89 2.81
C MET A 104 -4.11 -7.88 1.77
N VAL A 105 -3.88 -8.13 0.48
CA VAL A 105 -4.42 -7.30 -0.62
C VAL A 105 -5.95 -7.27 -0.60
N PHE A 106 -6.59 -8.43 -0.40
CA PHE A 106 -8.04 -8.54 -0.24
C PHE A 106 -8.54 -7.68 0.94
N ILE A 107 -7.89 -7.76 2.10
CA ILE A 107 -8.25 -6.96 3.28
C ILE A 107 -8.16 -5.46 2.97
N LEU A 108 -7.09 -5.01 2.29
CA LEU A 108 -6.94 -3.61 1.88
C LEU A 108 -8.03 -3.16 0.89
N GLN A 109 -8.43 -4.03 -0.04
CA GLN A 109 -9.59 -3.74 -0.91
C GLN A 109 -10.87 -3.57 -0.10
N GLN A 110 -11.13 -4.42 0.89
CA GLN A 110 -12.33 -4.27 1.74
C GLN A 110 -12.26 -3.02 2.61
N LEU A 111 -11.08 -2.68 3.14
CA LEU A 111 -10.87 -1.45 3.92
C LEU A 111 -11.16 -0.19 3.09
N THR A 112 -10.62 -0.10 1.87
CA THR A 112 -10.84 1.05 0.98
C THR A 112 -12.28 1.13 0.47
N LYS A 113 -12.97 -0.01 0.36
CA LYS A 113 -14.39 -0.10 -0.04
C LYS A 113 -15.36 0.25 1.09
N GLU A 114 -15.09 -0.20 2.32
CA GLU A 114 -15.98 0.01 3.47
C GLU A 114 -15.71 1.35 4.18
N ILE A 115 -14.51 1.94 4.01
CA ILE A 115 -14.13 3.24 4.59
C ILE A 115 -13.92 4.28 3.48
N ALA A 116 -14.98 5.07 3.24
CA ALA A 116 -14.98 6.10 2.21
C ALA A 116 -13.79 7.08 2.33
N GLY A 117 -13.14 7.34 1.20
CA GLY A 117 -12.05 8.33 1.08
C GLY A 117 -10.66 7.80 1.44
N VAL A 118 -10.53 6.58 1.95
CA VAL A 118 -9.24 5.96 2.24
C VAL A 118 -8.62 5.43 0.95
N ILE A 119 -7.38 5.82 0.68
CA ILE A 119 -6.54 5.26 -0.38
C ILE A 119 -5.51 4.35 0.27
N ALA A 120 -5.32 3.14 -0.25
CA ALA A 120 -4.27 2.25 0.22
C ALA A 120 -3.15 2.08 -0.82
N ARG A 121 -1.94 1.87 -0.33
CA ARG A 121 -0.77 1.44 -1.10
C ARG A 121 -0.24 0.15 -0.48
N VAL A 122 0.29 -0.74 -1.30
CA VAL A 122 0.84 -2.02 -0.85
C VAL A 122 2.04 -2.37 -1.72
N ALA A 123 3.13 -2.79 -1.10
CA ALA A 123 4.39 -3.12 -1.75
C ALA A 123 5.07 -4.30 -1.05
N ASP A 124 5.84 -5.09 -1.77
CA ASP A 124 6.67 -6.18 -1.24
C ASP A 124 8.16 -5.79 -1.28
N SER A 125 9.06 -6.78 -1.13
CA SER A 125 10.51 -6.56 -1.21
C SER A 125 11.00 -6.06 -2.57
N ASP A 126 10.25 -6.32 -3.65
CA ASP A 126 10.54 -5.91 -5.02
C ASP A 126 9.80 -4.61 -5.42
N GLY A 127 8.97 -4.06 -4.51
CA GLY A 127 8.23 -2.82 -4.69
C GLY A 127 6.78 -3.04 -5.11
N GLU A 128 6.38 -2.45 -6.24
CA GLU A 128 4.98 -2.46 -6.69
C GLU A 128 4.63 -3.79 -7.40
N PHE A 129 4.07 -4.75 -6.66
CA PHE A 129 3.81 -6.11 -7.19
C PHE A 129 2.40 -6.33 -7.75
N LEU A 130 1.41 -5.49 -7.41
CA LEU A 130 -0.01 -5.69 -7.77
C LEU A 130 -0.24 -5.86 -9.28
N LEU A 131 0.61 -5.25 -10.11
CA LEU A 131 0.44 -5.23 -11.57
C LEU A 131 1.07 -6.43 -12.28
N ILE A 132 1.81 -7.30 -11.58
CA ILE A 132 2.49 -8.46 -12.19
C ILE A 132 1.47 -9.35 -12.92
N GLU A 133 0.33 -9.62 -12.29
CA GLU A 133 -0.74 -10.47 -12.84
C GLU A 133 -1.49 -9.84 -14.02
N ALA A 134 -1.35 -8.52 -14.18
CA ALA A 134 -2.00 -7.74 -15.22
C ALA A 134 -1.03 -7.27 -16.31
N ALA A 135 0.21 -7.78 -16.33
CA ALA A 135 1.29 -7.32 -17.20
C ALA A 135 0.89 -7.21 -18.69
N ASP A 136 0.15 -8.20 -19.21
CA ASP A 136 -0.30 -8.24 -20.61
C ASP A 136 -1.35 -7.17 -20.97
N PHE A 137 -1.97 -6.54 -19.97
CA PHE A 137 -3.01 -5.53 -20.12
C PHE A 137 -2.54 -4.13 -19.72
N LEU A 138 -1.27 -4.00 -19.34
CA LEU A 138 -0.71 -2.71 -18.94
C LEU A 138 -0.57 -1.78 -20.15
N PRO A 139 -0.77 -0.47 -19.95
CA PRO A 139 -0.40 0.52 -20.95
C PRO A 139 1.08 0.38 -21.34
N SER A 140 1.43 0.71 -22.59
CA SER A 140 2.80 0.55 -23.11
C SER A 140 3.87 1.37 -22.37
N TRP A 141 3.47 2.35 -21.57
CA TRP A 141 4.38 3.14 -20.75
C TRP A 141 4.71 2.46 -19.42
N ALA A 142 3.86 1.55 -18.93
CA ALA A 142 3.92 1.01 -17.58
C ALA A 142 4.92 -0.15 -17.51
N ASN A 143 5.91 0.01 -16.64
CA ASN A 143 6.96 -0.95 -16.32
C ASN A 143 7.43 -0.70 -14.87
N PRO A 144 8.25 -1.59 -14.26
CA PRO A 144 8.66 -1.44 -12.87
C PRO A 144 9.25 -0.06 -12.53
N GLU A 145 10.10 0.50 -13.40
CA GLU A 145 10.77 1.79 -13.19
C GLU A 145 9.82 3.00 -13.27
N THR A 146 8.73 2.87 -14.02
CA THR A 146 7.79 3.99 -14.27
C THR A 146 6.54 3.92 -13.39
N CYS A 147 6.27 2.78 -12.77
CA CYS A 147 5.11 2.54 -11.92
C CYS A 147 5.31 2.89 -10.44
N GLU A 148 6.55 3.23 -10.03
CA GLU A 148 6.84 3.69 -8.67
C GLU A 148 5.86 4.81 -8.26
N ASN A 149 5.24 4.66 -7.08
CA ASN A 149 4.24 5.59 -6.53
C ASN A 149 3.02 5.85 -7.45
N ARG A 150 2.64 4.89 -8.32
CA ARG A 150 1.48 5.04 -9.23
C ARG A 150 0.38 4.01 -9.05
N VAL A 151 0.59 2.98 -8.22
CA VAL A 151 -0.37 1.90 -8.01
C VAL A 151 -1.00 2.00 -6.63
N TYR A 152 -2.33 2.06 -6.59
CA TYR A 152 -3.08 2.25 -5.35
C TYR A 152 -4.38 1.44 -5.36
N LEU A 153 -4.95 1.24 -4.19
CA LEU A 153 -6.31 0.75 -4.00
C LEU A 153 -7.18 1.91 -3.51
N TYR A 154 -8.34 2.12 -4.15
CA TYR A 154 -9.29 3.14 -3.74
C TYR A 154 -10.71 2.69 -4.10
N ASP A 155 -11.64 2.85 -3.15
CA ASP A 155 -13.04 2.41 -3.29
C ASP A 155 -13.17 0.93 -3.71
N GLY A 156 -12.24 0.08 -3.24
CA GLY A 156 -12.18 -1.34 -3.58
C GLY A 156 -11.66 -1.67 -4.99
N ASN A 157 -11.18 -0.68 -5.76
CA ASN A 157 -10.64 -0.86 -7.11
C ASN A 157 -9.14 -0.54 -7.14
N ILE A 158 -8.45 -1.06 -8.14
CA ILE A 158 -7.06 -0.70 -8.45
C ILE A 158 -7.04 0.61 -9.23
N HIS A 159 -6.14 1.50 -8.83
CA HIS A 159 -5.85 2.74 -9.52
C HIS A 159 -4.42 2.70 -10.03
N LEU A 160 -4.25 3.03 -11.31
CA LEU A 160 -2.96 3.20 -11.98
C LEU A 160 -2.88 4.62 -12.53
N ILE A 161 -2.05 5.45 -11.92
CA ILE A 161 -1.91 6.86 -12.30
C ILE A 161 -1.19 6.95 -13.67
N PRO A 162 -1.83 7.50 -14.72
CA PRO A 162 -1.22 7.55 -16.04
C PRO A 162 0.07 8.39 -16.07
N ASN A 163 1.10 7.88 -16.73
CA ASN A 163 2.27 8.68 -17.09
C ASN A 163 1.94 9.52 -18.35
N THR A 164 1.69 10.82 -18.19
CA THR A 164 1.33 11.69 -19.32
C THR A 164 2.57 12.18 -20.06
N ALA A 165 2.67 11.82 -21.35
CA ALA A 165 3.71 12.28 -22.26
C ALA A 165 3.82 13.82 -22.26
N GLY A 166 4.94 14.32 -21.73
CA GLY A 166 5.20 15.75 -21.52
C GLY A 166 5.83 16.05 -20.16
N ALA A 167 5.53 15.23 -19.15
CA ALA A 167 6.32 15.11 -17.94
C ALA A 167 7.37 14.01 -18.20
N ALA A 168 8.51 14.38 -18.77
CA ALA A 168 9.60 13.44 -18.97
C ALA A 168 10.03 12.90 -17.61
N GLU A 169 9.96 11.59 -17.39
CA GLU A 169 10.70 10.86 -16.35
C GLU A 169 10.56 11.37 -14.89
N GLU A 170 9.59 12.25 -14.60
CA GLU A 170 9.43 12.82 -13.27
C GLU A 170 8.75 11.79 -12.34
N ALA A 171 9.52 11.32 -11.36
CA ALA A 171 9.02 10.54 -10.23
C ALA A 171 7.87 11.32 -9.56
N ILE A 172 6.74 10.64 -9.35
CA ILE A 172 5.60 11.22 -8.64
C ILE A 172 5.74 10.93 -7.14
N THR A 173 5.51 11.95 -6.31
CA THR A 173 5.46 11.76 -4.86
C THR A 173 4.16 11.06 -4.46
N VAL A 174 4.15 10.34 -3.35
CA VAL A 174 2.94 9.77 -2.75
C VAL A 174 1.90 10.87 -2.50
N SER A 175 2.32 12.05 -2.03
CA SER A 175 1.41 13.17 -1.79
C SER A 175 0.70 13.65 -3.07
N ASP A 176 1.44 13.77 -4.17
CA ASP A 176 0.90 14.15 -5.48
C ASP A 176 -0.02 13.05 -6.02
N ALA A 177 0.39 11.79 -5.91
CA ALA A 177 -0.38 10.64 -6.34
C ALA A 177 -1.75 10.58 -5.65
N LEU A 178 -1.78 10.73 -4.32
CA LEU A 178 -3.00 10.80 -3.53
C LEU A 178 -3.89 11.98 -3.97
N SER A 179 -3.29 13.12 -4.29
CA SER A 179 -4.01 14.31 -4.77
C SER A 179 -4.66 14.06 -6.13
N VAL A 180 -3.96 13.38 -7.06
CA VAL A 180 -4.50 13.01 -8.37
C VAL A 180 -5.68 12.06 -8.23
N ILE A 181 -5.55 11.01 -7.40
CA ILE A 181 -6.63 10.03 -7.17
C ILE A 181 -7.86 10.70 -6.56
N ARG A 182 -7.69 11.54 -5.53
CA ARG A 182 -8.81 12.23 -4.88
C ARG A 182 -9.52 13.23 -5.80
N LYS A 183 -8.77 13.88 -6.71
CA LYS A 183 -9.31 14.89 -7.63
C LYS A 183 -10.11 14.27 -8.77
N ASP A 184 -9.63 13.16 -9.33
CA ASP A 184 -10.25 12.51 -10.49
C ASP A 184 -10.04 10.97 -10.41
N PRO A 185 -10.82 10.29 -9.56
CA PRO A 185 -10.68 8.84 -9.39
C PRO A 185 -11.05 8.08 -10.66
N GLY A 186 -11.96 8.62 -11.49
CA GLY A 186 -12.38 7.99 -12.74
C GLY A 186 -11.25 7.91 -13.78
N ARG A 187 -10.32 8.87 -13.77
CA ARG A 187 -9.16 8.87 -14.67
C ARG A 187 -8.03 7.94 -14.24
N THR A 188 -7.92 7.68 -12.94
CA THR A 188 -6.86 6.82 -12.38
C THR A 188 -7.30 5.38 -12.21
N MET A 189 -8.61 5.09 -12.19
CA MET A 189 -9.13 3.74 -12.10
C MET A 189 -8.60 2.88 -13.26
N ALA A 190 -7.95 1.76 -12.93
CA ALA A 190 -7.38 0.85 -13.92
C ALA A 190 -8.49 0.17 -14.76
N SER A 191 -8.12 -0.29 -15.95
CA SER A 191 -9.06 -0.93 -16.88
C SER A 191 -9.71 -2.18 -16.27
N ALA A 192 -10.89 -2.56 -16.78
CA ALA A 192 -11.59 -3.75 -16.33
C ALA A 192 -10.75 -5.03 -16.44
N ASP A 193 -9.85 -5.11 -17.43
CA ASP A 193 -8.93 -6.23 -17.58
C ASP A 193 -7.91 -6.29 -16.43
N ILE A 194 -7.32 -5.15 -16.04
CA ILE A 194 -6.42 -5.06 -14.89
C ILE A 194 -7.16 -5.44 -13.60
N GLN A 195 -8.36 -4.88 -13.37
CA GLN A 195 -9.19 -5.22 -12.21
C GLN A 195 -9.46 -6.73 -12.15
N SER A 196 -9.81 -7.33 -13.30
CA SER A 196 -10.17 -8.76 -13.38
C SER A 196 -8.96 -9.68 -13.24
N CYS A 197 -7.75 -9.25 -13.61
CA CYS A 197 -6.55 -10.05 -13.42
C CYS A 197 -6.21 -10.17 -11.94
N VAL A 198 -6.14 -9.04 -11.23
CA VAL A 198 -5.86 -9.03 -9.80
C VAL A 198 -7.02 -9.61 -8.99
N GLY A 199 -8.26 -9.32 -9.40
CA GLY A 199 -9.49 -9.85 -8.81
C GLY A 199 -9.59 -11.39 -8.84
N ARG A 200 -8.78 -12.09 -9.64
CA ARG A 200 -8.71 -13.56 -9.64
C ARG A 200 -7.80 -14.15 -8.56
N LYS A 201 -6.99 -13.31 -7.91
CA LYS A 201 -6.08 -13.72 -6.83
C LYS A 201 -6.65 -13.50 -5.45
N VAL A 202 -7.57 -12.54 -5.32
CA VAL A 202 -8.22 -12.12 -4.07
C VAL A 202 -9.57 -12.77 -3.86
#